data_AF-A0A8T4P2A9-F1
#
_entry.id   AF-A0A8T4P2A9-F1
#
_cell.length_a   1.000
_cell.length_b   1.000
_cell.length_c   1.000
_cell.angle_alpha   90.00
_cell.angle_beta   90.00
_cell.angle_gamma   90.00
#
_symmetry.space_group_name_H-M   'P 1'
#
loop_
_entity.id
_entity.type
_entity.pdbx_description
1 polymer ?
#
loop_
_entity_poly.entity_id
_entity_poly.type
_entity_poly.pdbx_seq_one_letter_code
_entity_poly.pdbx_strand_id
1 'polypeptide(L)'
;MPGLDDIRKRKLEELMQLQQGKSQQQADEQAQIQQQIEHIENIVRQFLTKEALARYGGLKTAHREKALQLLLVLFQTIQKGQVHGKIEDSLLKKILEQLTPKKKEIRIKRV
;
A
#
# COMPACT_ATOMS: atom_id res chain seq x y z
N MET A 1 -9.09 -46.92 -29.48
CA MET A 1 -9.45 -46.46 -28.13
C MET A 1 -8.23 -45.76 -27.57
N PRO A 2 -8.27 -44.45 -27.24
CA PRO A 2 -7.15 -43.80 -26.60
C PRO A 2 -6.82 -44.54 -25.29
N GLY A 3 -5.55 -44.88 -25.09
CA GLY A 3 -5.11 -45.72 -23.97
C GLY A 3 -5.18 -44.97 -22.65
N LEU A 4 -5.09 -45.71 -21.53
CA LEU A 4 -5.05 -45.14 -20.18
C LEU A 4 -3.93 -44.08 -20.01
N ASP A 5 -2.84 -44.21 -20.76
CA ASP A 5 -1.70 -43.28 -20.78
C ASP A 5 -2.01 -41.93 -21.43
N ASP A 6 -2.84 -41.88 -22.48
CA ASP A 6 -3.26 -40.63 -23.13
C ASP A 6 -4.14 -39.78 -22.21
N ILE A 7 -4.99 -40.43 -21.40
CA ILE A 7 -5.86 -39.78 -20.42
C ILE A 7 -5.04 -39.17 -19.28
N ARG A 8 -4.01 -39.89 -18.79
CA ARG A 8 -3.11 -39.37 -17.75
C ARG A 8 -2.30 -38.16 -18.24
N LYS A 9 -1.74 -38.21 -19.46
CA LYS A 9 -0.99 -37.09 -20.03
C LYS A 9 -1.84 -35.82 -20.14
N ARG A 10 -3.04 -35.93 -20.73
CA ARG A 10 -3.96 -34.79 -20.84
C ARG A 10 -4.34 -34.20 -19.49
N LYS A 11 -4.57 -35.05 -18.47
CA LYS A 11 -4.90 -34.56 -17.12
C LYS A 11 -3.72 -33.82 -16.47
N LEU A 12 -2.49 -34.29 -16.72
CA LEU A 12 -1.28 -33.63 -16.23
C LEU A 12 -1.06 -32.26 -16.90
N GLU A 13 -1.25 -32.17 -18.22
CA GLU A 13 -1.13 -30.91 -18.97
C GLU A 13 -2.19 -29.89 -18.54
N GLU A 14 -3.44 -30.34 -18.36
CA GLU A 14 -4.54 -29.51 -17.86
C GLU A 14 -4.24 -28.97 -16.45
N LEU A 15 -3.73 -29.82 -15.55
CA LEU A 15 -3.33 -29.41 -14.20
C LEU A 15 -2.17 -28.40 -14.22
N MET A 16 -1.16 -28.63 -15.06
CA MET A 16 -0.01 -27.74 -15.20
C MET A 16 -0.44 -26.36 -15.74
N GLN A 17 -1.33 -26.34 -16.74
CA GLN A 17 -1.88 -25.11 -17.32
C GLN A 17 -2.77 -24.35 -16.32
N LEU A 18 -3.56 -25.07 -15.51
CA LEU A 18 -4.37 -24.47 -14.44
C LEU A 18 -3.49 -23.85 -13.33
N GLN A 19 -2.39 -24.51 -12.98
CA GLN A 19 -1.46 -24.03 -11.95
C GLN A 19 -0.66 -22.82 -12.43
N GLN A 20 -0.25 -22.82 -13.70
CA GLN A 20 0.42 -21.68 -14.33
C GLN A 20 -0.53 -20.49 -14.49
N GLY A 21 -1.79 -20.72 -14.91
CA GLY A 21 -2.82 -19.68 -15.00
C GLY A 21 -3.14 -19.01 -13.65
N LYS A 22 -3.27 -19.78 -12.56
CA LYS A 22 -3.49 -19.24 -11.21
C LYS A 22 -2.29 -18.44 -10.71
N SER A 23 -1.08 -18.91 -10.95
CA SER A 23 0.15 -18.21 -10.54
C SER A 23 0.31 -16.88 -11.30
N GLN A 24 -0.04 -16.87 -12.59
CA GLN A 24 -0.03 -15.67 -13.42
C GLN A 24 -1.05 -14.62 -12.94
N GLN A 25 -2.27 -15.05 -12.60
CA GLN A 25 -3.33 -14.16 -12.10
C GLN A 25 -2.96 -13.49 -10.78
N GLN A 26 -2.42 -14.25 -9.82
CA GLN A 26 -1.99 -13.69 -8.53
C GLN A 26 -0.81 -12.70 -8.67
N ALA A 27 0.11 -12.98 -9.59
CA ALA A 27 1.22 -12.08 -9.87
C ALA A 27 0.74 -10.77 -10.52
N ASP A 28 -0.26 -10.84 -11.40
CA ASP A 28 -0.84 -9.67 -12.06
C ASP A 28 -1.57 -8.75 -11.07
N GLU A 29 -2.38 -9.31 -10.17
CA GLU A 29 -3.06 -8.54 -9.11
C GLU A 29 -2.07 -7.83 -8.18
N GLN A 30 -1.00 -8.52 -7.77
CA GLN A 30 0.04 -7.90 -6.96
C GLN A 30 0.80 -6.81 -7.71
N ALA A 31 1.08 -7.01 -9.00
CA ALA A 31 1.73 -5.99 -9.83
C ALA A 31 0.84 -4.75 -9.94
N GLN A 32 -0.46 -4.92 -10.17
CA GLN A 32 -1.40 -3.80 -10.27
C GLN A 32 -1.51 -3.00 -8.96
N ILE A 33 -1.56 -3.66 -7.81
CA ILE A 33 -1.60 -2.97 -6.51
C ILE A 33 -0.31 -2.17 -6.29
N GLN A 34 0.84 -2.77 -6.61
CA GLN A 34 2.14 -2.08 -6.47
C GLN A 34 2.22 -0.85 -7.39
N GLN A 35 1.80 -0.99 -8.65
CA GLN A 35 1.75 0.11 -9.62
C GLN A 35 0.86 1.27 -9.11
N GLN A 36 -0.30 0.96 -8.53
CA GLN A 36 -1.18 1.97 -7.95
C GLN A 36 -0.54 2.71 -6.78
N ILE A 37 0.10 1.98 -5.85
CA ILE A 37 0.80 2.59 -4.71
C ILE A 37 1.93 3.50 -5.21
N GLU A 38 2.68 3.05 -6.19
CA GLU A 38 3.81 3.80 -6.75
C GLU A 38 3.35 5.06 -7.48
N HIS A 39 2.23 4.98 -8.21
CA HIS A 39 1.59 6.12 -8.85
C HIS A 39 1.14 7.17 -7.83
N ILE A 40 0.43 6.75 -6.77
CA ILE A 40 0.01 7.63 -5.68
C ILE A 40 1.24 8.26 -5.01
N GLU A 41 2.28 7.47 -4.76
CA GLU A 41 3.51 7.93 -4.14
C GLU A 41 4.20 9.00 -4.99
N ASN A 42 4.29 8.81 -6.31
CA ASN A 42 4.86 9.78 -7.22
C ASN A 42 4.10 11.10 -7.23
N ILE A 43 2.76 11.07 -7.24
CA ILE A 43 1.94 12.27 -7.14
C ILE A 43 2.24 12.98 -5.82
N VAL A 44 2.10 12.31 -4.68
CA VAL A 44 2.30 12.91 -3.35
C VAL A 44 3.71 13.51 -3.22
N ARG A 45 4.74 12.84 -3.73
CA ARG A 45 6.14 13.32 -3.69
C ARG A 45 6.34 14.66 -4.40
N GLN A 46 5.61 14.95 -5.47
CA GLN A 46 5.69 16.23 -6.17
C GLN A 46 5.14 17.40 -5.33
N PHE A 47 4.19 17.09 -4.44
CA PHE A 47 3.62 18.07 -3.52
C PHE A 47 4.39 18.15 -2.20
N LEU A 48 5.28 17.22 -1.87
CA LEU A 48 6.07 17.27 -0.62
C LEU A 48 7.26 18.23 -0.72
N THR A 49 7.57 18.95 0.36
CA THR A 49 8.87 19.65 0.49
C THR A 49 10.01 18.65 0.71
N LYS A 50 11.27 19.09 0.50
CA LYS A 50 12.46 18.24 0.71
C LYS A 50 12.51 17.66 2.13
N GLU A 51 12.15 18.46 3.13
CA GLU A 51 12.10 18.03 4.53
C GLU A 51 11.00 17.00 4.79
N ALA A 52 9.81 17.22 4.22
CA ALA A 52 8.69 16.30 4.35
C ALA A 52 8.98 14.95 3.66
N LEU A 53 9.67 14.97 2.52
CA LEU A 53 10.16 13.79 1.80
C LEU A 53 11.15 12.98 2.65
N ALA A 54 12.11 13.65 3.31
CA ALA A 54 13.06 12.99 4.20
C ALA A 54 12.35 12.32 5.40
N ARG A 55 11.37 13.01 6.01
CA ARG A 55 10.56 12.43 7.09
C ARG A 55 9.74 11.24 6.62
N TYR A 56 9.08 11.36 5.47
CA TYR A 56 8.32 10.26 4.88
C TYR A 56 9.22 9.05 4.60
N GLY A 57 10.42 9.26 4.04
CA GLY A 57 11.40 8.21 3.81
C GLY A 57 11.82 7.49 5.09
N GLY A 58 12.17 8.25 6.14
CA GLY A 58 12.49 7.67 7.45
C GLY A 58 11.31 6.89 8.06
N LEU A 59 10.10 7.42 7.95
CA LEU A 59 8.89 6.75 8.43
C LEU A 59 8.58 5.48 7.63
N LYS A 60 8.76 5.49 6.31
CA LYS A 60 8.53 4.31 5.44
C LYS A 60 9.46 3.16 5.81
N THR A 61 10.71 3.46 6.16
CA THR A 61 11.68 2.45 6.62
C THR A 61 11.36 1.95 8.03
N ALA A 62 10.99 2.85 8.95
CA ALA A 62 10.70 2.47 10.34
C ALA A 62 9.34 1.76 10.50
N HIS A 63 8.30 2.26 9.83
CA HIS A 63 6.91 1.83 9.98
C HIS A 63 6.14 1.96 8.65
N ARG A 64 6.26 0.94 7.79
CA ARG A 64 5.65 0.93 6.46
C ARG A 64 4.12 1.10 6.47
N GLU A 65 3.41 0.50 7.43
CA GLU A 65 1.95 0.67 7.57
C GLU A 65 1.55 2.12 7.82
N LYS A 66 2.25 2.82 8.73
CA LYS A 66 1.97 4.23 9.02
C LYS A 66 2.29 5.13 7.82
N ALA A 67 3.34 4.80 7.08
CA ALA A 67 3.69 5.52 5.86
C ALA A 67 2.61 5.37 4.78
N LEU A 68 2.04 4.17 4.59
CA LEU A 68 0.94 3.94 3.65
C LEU A 68 -0.33 4.71 4.06
N GLN A 69 -0.69 4.70 5.34
CA GLN A 69 -1.84 5.47 5.85
C GLN A 69 -1.64 6.98 5.61
N LEU A 70 -0.44 7.48 5.92
CA LEU A 70 -0.09 8.88 5.67
C LEU A 70 -0.19 9.20 4.17
N LEU A 71 0.36 8.33 3.30
CA LEU A 71 0.30 8.51 1.85
C LEU A 71 -1.14 8.67 1.34
N LEU A 72 -2.05 7.81 1.81
CA LEU A 72 -3.46 7.85 1.42
C LEU A 72 -4.14 9.15 1.87
N VAL A 73 -3.90 9.60 3.11
CA VAL A 73 -4.44 10.86 3.64
C VAL A 73 -3.91 12.04 2.83
N LEU A 74 -2.62 12.06 2.52
CA LEU A 74 -2.01 13.12 1.71
C LEU A 74 -2.59 13.15 0.30
N PHE A 75 -2.72 11.99 -0.34
CA PHE A 75 -3.32 11.87 -1.66
C PHE A 75 -4.75 12.38 -1.69
N GLN A 76 -5.59 12.00 -0.72
CA GLN A 76 -6.96 12.50 -0.61
C GLN A 76 -7.00 14.01 -0.39
N THR A 77 -6.09 14.56 0.41
CA THR A 77 -6.04 16.00 0.68
C THR A 77 -5.65 16.78 -0.59
N ILE A 78 -4.70 16.25 -1.36
CA ILE A 78 -4.28 16.81 -2.67
C ILE A 78 -5.44 16.74 -3.67
N GLN A 79 -6.10 15.58 -3.79
CA GLN A 79 -7.24 15.39 -4.70
C GLN A 79 -8.40 16.34 -4.39
N LYS A 80 -8.67 16.58 -3.11
CA LYS A 80 -9.71 17.53 -2.68
C LYS A 80 -9.37 18.99 -2.97
N GLY A 81 -8.15 19.29 -3.43
CA GLY A 81 -7.69 20.65 -3.67
C GLY A 81 -7.56 21.48 -2.39
N GLN A 82 -7.64 20.87 -1.20
CA GLN A 82 -7.51 21.58 0.08
C GLN A 82 -6.07 22.04 0.36
N VAL A 83 -5.10 21.59 -0.43
CA VAL A 83 -3.70 22.01 -0.32
C VAL A 83 -3.37 23.00 -1.44
N HIS A 84 -3.29 24.28 -1.11
CA HIS A 84 -2.91 25.35 -2.04
C HIS A 84 -1.38 25.47 -2.23
N GLY A 85 -0.62 24.36 -2.18
CA GLY A 85 0.83 24.42 -2.30
C GLY A 85 1.55 23.14 -1.89
N LYS A 86 2.85 23.28 -1.56
CA LYS A 86 3.66 22.16 -1.09
C LYS A 86 3.29 21.79 0.35
N ILE A 87 3.17 20.50 0.60
CA ILE A 87 2.98 19.91 1.93
C ILE A 87 4.30 19.98 2.69
N GLU A 88 4.28 20.76 3.77
CA GLU A 88 5.42 20.94 4.66
C GLU A 88 5.50 19.86 5.75
N ASP A 89 6.69 19.75 6.37
CA ASP A 89 6.98 18.87 7.50
C ASP A 89 5.97 19.05 8.66
N SER A 90 5.59 20.30 8.93
CA SER A 90 4.64 20.66 9.99
C SER A 90 3.26 20.03 9.79
N LEU A 91 2.75 20.00 8.56
CA LEU A 91 1.47 19.35 8.26
C LEU A 91 1.59 17.82 8.40
N LEU A 92 2.70 17.27 7.91
CA LEU A 92 3.01 15.84 8.04
C LEU A 92 3.00 15.38 9.49
N LYS A 93 3.68 16.14 10.38
CA LYS A 93 3.71 15.88 11.83
C LYS A 93 2.31 15.91 12.43
N LYS A 94 1.50 16.93 12.13
CA LYS A 94 0.12 17.02 12.63
C LYS A 94 -0.70 15.79 12.24
N ILE A 95 -0.61 15.34 10.98
CA ILE A 95 -1.31 14.15 10.52
C ILE A 95 -0.80 12.90 11.25
N LEU A 96 0.52 12.77 11.43
CA LEU A 96 1.13 11.65 12.15
C LEU A 96 0.76 11.59 13.64
N GLU A 97 0.61 12.75 14.29
CA GLU A 97 0.12 12.86 15.67
C GLU A 97 -1.35 12.45 15.79
N GLN A 98 -2.16 12.67 14.76
CA GLN A 98 -3.56 12.19 14.75
C GLN A 98 -3.67 10.71 14.40
N LEU A 99 -2.83 10.21 13.49
CA LEU A 99 -2.75 8.79 13.13
C LEU A 99 -2.21 7.93 14.26
N THR A 100 -1.33 8.48 15.10
CA THR A 100 -0.84 7.79 16.29
C THR A 100 -1.83 8.03 17.41
N PRO A 101 -2.62 7.04 17.86
CA PRO A 101 -3.49 7.24 19.01
C PRO A 101 -2.61 7.63 20.19
N LYS A 102 -2.83 8.83 20.76
CA LYS A 102 -2.31 9.16 22.09
C LYS A 102 -2.76 8.02 22.98
N LYS A 103 -1.79 7.32 23.61
CA LYS A 103 -2.03 6.25 24.57
C LYS A 103 -3.30 6.59 25.35
N LYS A 104 -4.39 5.84 25.13
CA LYS A 104 -5.59 5.96 25.96
C LYS A 104 -5.08 5.82 27.39
N GLU A 105 -5.11 6.88 28.16
CA GLU A 105 -5.07 6.76 29.61
C GLU A 105 -6.25 5.85 29.94
N ILE A 106 -5.95 4.59 30.21
CA ILE A 106 -6.93 3.65 30.73
C ILE A 106 -7.19 4.17 32.14
N ARG A 107 -8.11 5.12 32.28
CA ARG A 107 -8.66 5.53 33.57
C ARG A 107 -9.45 4.34 34.09
N ILE A 108 -8.76 3.39 34.72
CA ILE A 108 -9.38 2.36 35.53
C ILE A 108 -9.95 3.09 36.76
N LYS A 109 -11.21 3.53 36.67
CA LYS A 109 -12.01 3.79 37.86
C LYS A 109 -12.36 2.42 38.44
N ARG A 110 -11.70 2.05 39.53
CA ARG A 110 -12.20 1.04 40.46
C ARG A 110 -13.28 1.73 41.30
N VAL A 111 -14.52 1.27 41.19
CA VAL A 111 -15.58 1.46 42.18
C VAL A 111 -16.08 0.10 42.61
#